data_AF-A0AAE1W369-F1
#
_entry.id   AF-A0AAE1W369-F1
#
_cell.length_a   1.000
_cell.length_b   1.000
_cell.length_c   1.000
_cell.angle_alpha   90.00
_cell.angle_beta   90.00
_cell.angle_gamma   90.00
#
_symmetry.space_group_name_H-M   'P 1'
#
loop_
_entity.id
_entity.type
_entity.pdbx_description
1 polymer ?
#
loop_
_entity_poly.entity_id
_entity_poly.type
_entity_poly.pdbx_seq_one_letter_code
_entity_poly.pdbx_strand_id
1 'polypeptide(L)'
;MMTACIMEFKGNWDDHLSLMEFAYNNSFHSSIDMAPYEALYGRICCSPVCWDIEGLRQLEGPELVHETMEKIQIVKKCLKAAQDRQKSYIDKHRREMEYEVGDKIFLRYLHGKES
;
A
#
# COMPACT_ATOMS: atom_id res chain seq x y z
N MET A 1 -2.99 -7.39 -1.67
CA MET A 1 -3.44 -6.72 -0.43
C MET A 1 -4.94 -6.92 -0.23
N MET A 2 -5.78 -6.42 -1.13
CA MET A 2 -7.26 -6.41 -0.98
C MET A 2 -7.86 -7.78 -0.68
N THR A 3 -7.48 -8.82 -1.43
CA THR A 3 -7.93 -10.20 -1.18
C THR A 3 -7.56 -10.73 0.22
N ALA A 4 -6.38 -10.36 0.74
CA ALA A 4 -5.97 -10.78 2.07
C ALA A 4 -6.79 -10.06 3.15
N CYS A 5 -7.03 -8.76 3.00
CA CYS A 5 -7.91 -8.01 3.91
C CYS A 5 -9.35 -8.55 3.90
N ILE A 6 -9.90 -8.90 2.73
CA ILE A 6 -11.24 -9.49 2.61
C ILE A 6 -11.34 -10.80 3.41
N MET A 7 -10.30 -11.63 3.39
CA MET A 7 -10.24 -12.87 4.17
C MET A 7 -10.19 -12.59 5.69
N GLU A 8 -9.41 -11.60 6.12
CA GLU A 8 -9.32 -11.20 7.53
C GLU A 8 -10.65 -10.63 8.07
N PHE A 9 -11.39 -9.88 7.23
CA PHE A 9 -12.67 -9.26 7.61
C PHE A 9 -13.90 -10.17 7.43
N LYS A 10 -13.70 -11.45 7.07
CA LYS A 10 -14.72 -12.53 7.07
C LYS A 10 -16.07 -12.20 6.39
N GLY A 11 -16.09 -11.29 5.41
CA GLY A 11 -17.30 -10.95 4.64
C GLY A 11 -17.79 -9.51 4.79
N ASN A 12 -17.40 -8.79 5.85
CA ASN A 12 -17.76 -7.37 6.06
C ASN A 12 -16.69 -6.43 5.47
N TRP A 13 -16.16 -6.79 4.30
CA TRP A 13 -15.03 -6.07 3.71
C TRP A 13 -15.46 -4.70 3.15
N ASP A 14 -16.71 -4.57 2.75
CA ASP A 14 -17.33 -3.36 2.24
C ASP A 14 -17.45 -2.29 3.33
N ASP A 15 -17.83 -2.67 4.55
CA ASP A 15 -17.81 -1.79 5.73
C ASP A 15 -16.40 -1.28 6.08
N HIS A 16 -15.37 -1.94 5.59
CA HIS A 16 -13.96 -1.63 5.88
C HIS A 16 -13.20 -1.09 4.67
N LEU A 17 -13.86 -0.93 3.52
CA LEU A 17 -13.22 -0.47 2.29
C LEU A 17 -12.58 0.91 2.46
N SER A 18 -13.30 1.84 3.08
CA SER A 18 -12.78 3.19 3.37
C SER A 18 -11.53 3.16 4.25
N LEU A 19 -11.47 2.26 5.24
CA LEU A 19 -10.29 2.09 6.10
C LEU A 19 -9.13 1.45 5.35
N MET A 20 -9.42 0.51 4.45
CA MET A 20 -8.41 -0.13 3.61
C MET A 20 -7.78 0.86 2.63
N GLU A 21 -8.60 1.65 1.95
CA GLU A 21 -8.16 2.72 1.06
C GLU A 21 -7.35 3.77 1.82
N PHE A 22 -7.85 4.20 2.99
CA PHE A 22 -7.15 5.14 3.85
C PHE A 22 -5.76 4.63 4.26
N ALA A 23 -5.66 3.38 4.73
CA ALA A 23 -4.38 2.80 5.14
C ALA A 23 -3.43 2.64 3.95
N TYR A 24 -3.92 2.28 2.76
CA TYR A 24 -3.12 2.19 1.54
C TYR A 24 -2.58 3.55 1.12
N ASN A 25 -3.44 4.56 1.00
CA ASN A 25 -3.08 5.90 0.54
C ASN A 25 -2.10 6.62 1.48
N ASN A 26 -2.09 6.27 2.76
CA ASN A 26 -1.21 6.85 3.77
C ASN A 26 -0.01 5.95 4.11
N SER A 27 0.17 4.82 3.43
CA SER A 27 1.35 3.96 3.62
C SER A 27 2.47 4.37 2.68
N PHE A 28 3.71 4.27 3.17
CA PHE A 28 4.89 4.57 2.38
C PHE A 28 5.05 3.59 1.20
N HIS A 29 5.28 4.12 0.01
CA HIS A 29 5.52 3.36 -1.20
C HIS A 29 6.93 3.60 -1.73
N SER A 30 7.78 2.57 -1.68
CA SER A 30 9.20 2.67 -2.08
C SER A 30 9.44 3.08 -3.53
N SER A 31 8.47 2.87 -4.43
CA SER A 31 8.59 3.26 -5.84
C SER A 31 8.47 4.76 -6.08
N ILE A 32 7.80 5.48 -5.17
CA ILE A 32 7.59 6.94 -5.22
C ILE A 32 8.27 7.65 -4.06
N ASP A 33 8.89 6.90 -3.14
CA ASP A 33 9.60 7.39 -1.96
C ASP A 33 8.75 8.25 -1.00
N MET A 34 7.43 8.06 -1.01
CA MET A 34 6.45 8.76 -0.17
C MET A 34 5.12 8.01 -0.13
N ALA A 35 4.14 8.51 0.61
CA ALA A 35 2.77 7.98 0.55
C ALA A 35 2.02 8.53 -0.68
N PRO A 36 1.11 7.76 -1.31
CA PRO A 36 0.25 8.28 -2.38
C PRO A 36 -0.52 9.57 -2.02
N TYR A 37 -0.96 9.69 -0.76
CA TYR A 37 -1.60 10.90 -0.24
C TYR A 37 -0.66 12.12 -0.29
N GLU A 38 0.60 11.92 0.10
CA GLU A 38 1.62 12.97 0.07
C GLU A 38 1.94 13.37 -1.37
N ALA A 39 2.07 12.40 -2.28
CA ALA A 39 2.28 12.67 -3.69
C ALA A 39 1.11 13.45 -4.32
N LEU A 40 -0.13 13.16 -3.91
CA LEU A 40 -1.33 13.80 -4.45
C LEU A 40 -1.56 15.21 -3.89
N TYR A 41 -1.35 15.41 -2.59
CA TYR A 41 -1.71 16.66 -1.90
C TYR A 41 -0.52 17.49 -1.44
N GLY A 42 0.71 17.01 -1.58
CA GLY A 42 1.93 17.70 -1.13
C GLY A 42 2.05 17.86 0.38
N ARG A 43 1.28 17.09 1.17
CA ARG A 43 1.25 17.19 2.64
C ARG A 43 1.06 15.83 3.29
N ILE A 44 1.55 15.69 4.51
CA ILE A 44 1.33 14.51 5.36
C ILE A 44 -0.13 14.50 5.82
N CYS A 45 -0.73 13.32 5.92
CA CYS A 45 -2.10 13.20 6.44
C CYS A 45 -2.15 13.49 7.94
N CYS A 46 -3.01 14.44 8.34
CA CYS A 46 -3.20 14.85 9.72
C CYS A 46 -4.48 14.27 10.34
N SER A 47 -4.86 13.04 9.97
CA SER A 47 -5.96 12.33 10.62
C SER A 47 -5.57 11.92 12.04
N PRO A 48 -6.51 11.88 13.02
CA PRO A 48 -6.26 11.33 14.34
C PRO A 48 -5.67 9.90 14.30
N VAL A 49 -5.94 9.18 13.23
CA VAL A 49 -5.47 7.81 13.03
C VAL A 49 -4.06 7.74 12.40
N CYS A 50 -3.58 8.85 11.83
CA CYS A 50 -2.23 9.02 11.26
C CYS A 50 -1.23 9.62 12.24
N TRP A 51 -1.69 10.22 13.35
CA TRP A 51 -0.80 10.71 14.39
C TRP A 51 -0.23 9.50 15.12
N ASP A 52 1.09 9.39 15.09
CA ASP A 52 1.84 8.30 15.67
C ASP A 52 1.59 8.27 17.20
N ILE A 53 0.66 7.38 17.60
CA ILE A 53 0.47 6.62 18.85
C ILE A 53 0.62 7.32 20.23
N GLU A 54 1.37 8.41 20.41
CA GLU A 54 1.66 9.00 21.72
C GLU A 54 0.69 10.14 22.12
N GLY A 55 0.05 10.83 21.16
CA GLY A 55 -0.60 12.13 21.42
C GLY A 55 -2.13 12.17 21.52
N LEU A 56 -2.85 11.09 21.15
CA LEU A 56 -4.30 11.16 20.87
C LEU A 56 -5.21 10.38 21.79
N ARG A 57 -4.76 10.04 23.01
CA ARG A 57 -5.63 9.40 24.02
C ARG A 57 -6.82 10.25 24.48
N GLN A 58 -7.09 11.41 23.88
CA GLN A 58 -8.07 12.40 24.38
C GLN A 58 -9.13 12.89 23.39
N LEU A 59 -9.30 12.31 22.20
CA LEU A 59 -10.41 12.67 21.31
C LEU A 59 -11.43 11.52 21.20
N GLU A 60 -12.60 11.80 21.79
CA GLU A 60 -13.86 11.05 21.86
C GLU A 60 -13.85 9.57 21.45
N GLY A 61 -13.95 8.69 22.46
CA GLY A 61 -14.20 7.26 22.30
C GLY A 61 -12.92 6.43 22.16
N PRO A 62 -12.17 6.15 23.25
CA PRO A 62 -10.97 5.32 23.22
C PRO A 62 -11.22 3.95 22.56
N GLU A 63 -12.44 3.43 22.64
CA GLU A 63 -12.83 2.13 22.11
C GLU A 63 -12.94 2.12 20.57
N LEU A 64 -13.63 3.10 19.98
CA LEU A 64 -13.79 3.19 18.51
C LEU A 64 -12.48 3.53 17.81
N VAL A 65 -11.67 4.42 18.41
CA VAL A 65 -10.34 4.75 17.90
C VAL A 65 -9.44 3.51 17.98
N HIS A 66 -9.49 2.76 19.08
CA HIS A 66 -8.70 1.54 19.24
C HIS A 66 -9.09 0.47 18.22
N GLU A 67 -10.39 0.20 18.06
CA GLU A 67 -10.90 -0.75 17.06
C GLU A 67 -10.47 -0.36 15.63
N THR A 68 -10.52 0.94 15.32
CA THR A 68 -10.07 1.46 14.02
C THR A 68 -8.57 1.26 13.83
N MET A 69 -7.76 1.50 14.86
CA MET A 69 -6.32 1.26 14.83
C MET A 69 -5.99 -0.21 14.62
N GLU A 70 -6.68 -1.13 15.30
CA GLU A 70 -6.50 -2.58 15.12
C GLU A 70 -6.78 -3.01 13.68
N LYS A 71 -7.89 -2.54 13.11
CA LYS A 71 -8.26 -2.79 11.71
C LYS A 71 -7.18 -2.26 10.76
N ILE A 72 -6.64 -1.07 11.00
CA ILE A 72 -5.56 -0.52 10.17
C ILE A 72 -4.27 -1.32 10.29
N GLN A 73 -3.95 -1.85 11.47
CA GLN A 73 -2.81 -2.75 11.63
C GLN A 73 -2.96 -4.02 10.80
N ILE A 74 -4.18 -4.59 10.71
CA ILE A 74 -4.47 -5.71 9.82
C ILE A 74 -4.20 -5.31 8.37
N VAL A 75 -4.74 -4.18 7.89
CA VAL A 75 -4.52 -3.72 6.51
C VAL A 75 -3.03 -3.53 6.21
N LYS A 76 -2.28 -2.89 7.11
CA LYS A 76 -0.83 -2.69 6.96
C LYS A 76 -0.07 -4.02 6.85
N LYS A 77 -0.43 -5.02 7.66
CA LYS A 77 0.15 -6.37 7.57
C LYS A 77 -0.17 -7.02 6.23
N CYS A 78 -1.42 -6.96 5.77
CA CYS A 78 -1.83 -7.48 4.47
C CYS A 78 -1.13 -6.77 3.30
N LEU A 79 -0.89 -5.46 3.42
CA LEU A 79 -0.15 -4.66 2.44
C LEU A 79 1.30 -5.09 2.37
N LYS A 80 1.98 -5.17 3.52
CA LYS A 80 3.37 -5.61 3.59
C LYS A 80 3.55 -7.02 3.02
N ALA A 81 2.70 -7.96 3.42
CA ALA A 81 2.74 -9.32 2.88
C ALA A 81 2.53 -9.37 1.36
N ALA A 82 1.69 -8.48 0.81
CA ALA A 82 1.50 -8.38 -0.64
C ALA A 82 2.72 -7.80 -1.35
N GLN A 83 3.33 -6.75 -0.78
CA GLN A 83 4.57 -6.15 -1.29
C GLN A 83 5.72 -7.17 -1.27
N ASP A 84 5.88 -7.91 -0.17
CA ASP A 84 6.90 -8.95 -0.03
C ASP A 84 6.71 -10.08 -1.05
N ARG A 85 5.47 -10.52 -1.27
CA ARG A 85 5.15 -11.52 -2.30
C ARG A 85 5.50 -11.01 -3.69
N GLN A 86 5.08 -9.79 -4.04
CA GLN A 86 5.35 -9.19 -5.34
C GLN A 86 6.87 -9.05 -5.57
N LYS A 87 7.60 -8.57 -4.56
CA LYS A 87 9.06 -8.51 -4.59
C LYS A 87 9.67 -9.90 -4.81
N SER A 88 9.24 -10.90 -4.04
CA SER A 88 9.75 -12.27 -4.19
C SER A 88 9.49 -12.88 -5.57
N TYR A 89 8.35 -12.57 -6.19
CA TYR A 89 8.02 -13.04 -7.54
C TYR A 89 8.87 -12.35 -8.59
N ILE A 90 9.05 -11.03 -8.49
CA ILE A 90 9.91 -10.28 -9.41
C ILE A 90 11.35 -10.76 -9.26
N ASP A 91 11.87 -10.80 -8.04
CA ASP A 91 13.27 -11.18 -7.77
C ASP A 91 13.57 -12.60 -8.26
N LYS A 92 12.64 -13.56 -8.11
CA LYS A 92 12.82 -14.94 -8.62
C LYS A 92 12.91 -15.04 -10.14
N HIS A 93 12.27 -14.15 -10.87
CA HIS A 93 12.23 -14.17 -12.34
C HIS A 93 13.15 -13.11 -12.97
N ARG A 94 13.78 -12.27 -12.15
CA ARG A 94 14.76 -11.28 -12.58
C ARG A 94 16.06 -12.00 -12.90
N ARG A 95 16.43 -12.00 -14.19
CA ARG A 95 17.80 -12.32 -14.60
C ARG A 95 18.59 -11.01 -14.61
N GLU A 96 19.75 -11.00 -13.97
CA GLU A 96 20.74 -9.96 -14.25
C GLU A 96 21.19 -10.16 -15.70
N MET A 97 20.72 -9.28 -16.59
CA MET A 97 21.22 -9.19 -17.95
C MET A 97 22.19 -8.02 -17.98
N GLU A 98 23.45 -8.35 -18.22
CA GLU A 98 24.48 -7.38 -18.59
C GLU A 98 24.51 -7.32 -20.12
N TYR A 99 24.51 -6.10 -20.66
CA TYR A 99 24.62 -5.86 -22.09
C TYR A 99 25.93 -5.14 -22.37
N GLU A 100 26.62 -5.54 -23.42
CA GLU A 100 27.82 -4.87 -23.89
C GLU A 100 27.50 -3.86 -25.01
N VAL A 101 28.39 -2.89 -25.19
CA VAL A 101 28.26 -1.92 -26.28
C VAL A 101 28.38 -2.66 -27.61
N GLY A 102 27.28 -2.72 -28.37
CA GLY A 102 27.19 -3.44 -29.64
C GLY A 102 26.11 -4.54 -29.66
N ASP A 103 25.57 -4.91 -28.50
CA ASP A 103 24.49 -5.90 -28.41
C ASP A 103 23.19 -5.41 -29.06
N LYS A 104 22.59 -6.28 -29.87
CA LYS A 104 21.28 -6.02 -30.50
C LYS A 104 20.18 -6.65 -29.65
N ILE A 105 19.38 -5.80 -29.01
CA ILE A 105 18.23 -6.21 -28.20
C ILE A 105 16.91 -5.94 -28.92
N PHE A 106 15.92 -6.80 -28.70
CA PHE A 106 14.56 -6.58 -29.19
C PHE A 106 13.79 -5.72 -28.19
N LEU A 107 13.39 -4.51 -28.61
CA LEU A 107 12.49 -3.66 -27.84
C LEU A 107 11.05 -4.15 -28.04
N ARG A 108 10.39 -4.51 -26.94
CA ARG A 108 8.96 -4.80 -26.96
C ARG A 108 8.20 -3.47 -26.95
N TYR A 109 7.68 -3.07 -28.11
CA TYR A 109 6.78 -1.93 -28.22
C TYR A 109 5.34 -2.37 -27.99
N LEU A 110 4.70 -1.87 -26.93
CA LEU A 110 3.26 -2.02 -26.72
C LEU A 110 2.57 -0.81 -27.34
N HIS A 111 1.89 -1.00 -28.48
CA HIS A 111 0.99 0.03 -29.01
C HIS A 111 -0.19 0.19 -28.03
N GLY A 112 -0.29 1.34 -27.38
CA GLY A 112 -1.48 1.73 -26.65
C GLY A 112 -2.64 1.87 -27.62
N LYS A 113 -3.73 1.13 -27.40
CA LYS A 113 -5.01 1.47 -28.00
C LYS A 113 -5.55 2.68 -27.24
N GLU A 114 -5.49 3.84 -27.88
CA GLU A 114 -6.38 4.94 -27.54
C GLU A 114 -7.82 4.49 -27.85
N SER A 115 -8.72 4.62 -26.88
CA SER A 115 -10.18 4.61 -27.04
C SER A 115 -10.78 5.45 -25.92
#